data_AF-A0A517TXI1-F1
#
_entry.id   AF-A0A517TXI1-F1
#
_cell.length_a   1.000
_cell.length_b   1.000
_cell.length_c   1.000
_cell.angle_alpha   90.00
_cell.angle_beta   90.00
_cell.angle_gamma   90.00
#
_symmetry.space_group_name_H-M   'P 1'
#
loop_
_entity.id
_entity.type
_entity.pdbx_description
1 polymer ?
#
loop_
_entity_poly.entity_id
_entity_poly.type
_entity_poly.pdbx_seq_one_letter_code
_entity_poly.pdbx_strand_id
1 'polypeptide(L)'
;MPAVPAPAAPPRFLRPASPEQLEHLYQQARGRVDNVNAIPYFDRLAAGRYRDLIRRPSFDPSKPSIVTSFQPKSGGTFLHNRLLELGYHEFWWCFPHVQCHSYWYTSQQTLELYLRGGVACQTHCRPDAALLEAFDRCGVEQIWVHLRNPVESAISAYHHYRGEGHGDSVAADERRRQARRATQLFRFLRRSDKDQFVREQIDWFIEWTGQWLRFDAEQPGRVVISFHRELADPQQMLNRVFRQFGVESPGRITPSPAANDRFRPNPLRNWRHDVDGATQRFVEKRIRESLAAFPAFERLWS
;
A
#
# COMPACT_ATOMS: atom_id res chain seq x y z
N MET A 1 25.08 32.51 -47.54
CA MET A 1 23.92 32.05 -46.74
C MET A 1 24.47 31.39 -45.48
N PRO A 2 24.11 31.83 -44.27
CA PRO A 2 24.53 31.16 -43.06
C PRO A 2 23.76 29.85 -42.89
N ALA A 3 24.48 28.80 -42.50
CA ALA A 3 23.92 27.46 -42.30
C ALA A 3 22.83 27.47 -41.23
N VAL A 4 21.69 26.85 -41.54
CA VAL A 4 20.61 26.61 -40.58
C VAL A 4 21.18 25.73 -39.45
N PRO A 5 21.07 26.13 -38.17
CA PRO A 5 21.55 25.31 -37.08
C PRO A 5 20.75 24.00 -37.05
N ALA A 6 21.46 22.88 -36.97
CA ALA A 6 20.84 21.57 -36.81
C ALA A 6 19.89 21.60 -35.60
N PRO A 7 18.70 20.98 -35.70
CA PRO A 7 17.76 20.94 -34.59
C PRO A 7 18.46 20.35 -33.35
N ALA A 8 18.32 21.04 -32.22
CA ALA A 8 18.89 20.61 -30.96
C ALA A 8 18.50 19.15 -30.71
N ALA A 9 19.48 18.30 -30.41
CA ALA A 9 19.23 16.92 -30.07
C ALA A 9 18.20 16.89 -28.92
N PRO A 10 17.12 16.09 -29.03
CA PRO A 10 16.10 16.05 -28.00
C PRO A 10 16.77 15.75 -26.65
N PRO A 11 16.33 16.39 -25.54
CA PRO A 11 16.89 16.16 -24.22
C PRO A 11 17.05 14.66 -23.96
N ARG A 12 18.15 14.24 -23.31
CA ARG A 12 18.53 12.81 -23.09
C ARG A 12 17.35 11.91 -22.67
N PHE A 13 16.37 12.48 -21.99
CA PHE A 13 15.15 11.87 -21.48
C PHE A 13 14.09 11.49 -22.55
N LEU A 14 14.25 11.92 -23.81
CA LEU A 14 13.34 11.60 -24.93
C LEU A 14 13.82 10.44 -25.82
N ARG A 15 14.98 9.85 -25.54
CA ARG A 15 15.44 8.67 -26.29
C ARG A 15 14.56 7.45 -25.98
N PRO A 16 14.19 6.62 -26.96
CA PRO A 16 13.59 5.31 -26.69
C PRO A 16 14.60 4.50 -25.87
N ALA A 17 14.23 4.20 -24.62
CA ALA A 17 15.04 3.42 -23.69
C ALA A 17 14.31 2.09 -23.44
N SER A 18 15.06 1.00 -23.29
CA SER A 18 14.47 -0.29 -22.94
C SER A 18 13.86 -0.25 -21.53
N PRO A 19 12.93 -1.16 -21.18
CA PRO A 19 12.40 -1.24 -19.82
C PRO A 19 13.48 -1.38 -18.75
N GLU A 20 14.56 -2.11 -19.02
CA GLU A 20 15.69 -2.29 -18.10
C GLU A 20 16.47 -0.99 -17.89
N GLN A 21 16.67 -0.21 -18.95
CA GLN A 21 17.31 1.10 -18.87
C GLN A 21 16.45 2.10 -18.09
N LEU A 22 15.13 2.10 -18.32
CA LEU A 22 14.18 2.94 -17.59
C LEU A 22 14.13 2.57 -16.11
N GLU A 23 14.08 1.27 -15.79
CA GLU A 23 14.16 0.78 -14.41
C GLU A 23 15.46 1.23 -13.74
N HIS A 24 16.60 1.11 -14.43
CA HIS A 24 17.88 1.55 -13.89
C HIS A 24 17.89 3.06 -13.57
N LEU A 25 17.42 3.90 -14.49
CA LEU A 25 17.34 5.36 -14.30
C LEU A 25 16.36 5.74 -13.20
N TYR A 26 15.20 5.08 -13.15
CA TYR A 26 14.23 5.23 -12.07
C TYR A 26 14.87 4.92 -10.71
N GLN A 27 15.56 3.77 -10.58
CA GLN A 27 16.23 3.40 -9.33
C GLN A 27 17.36 4.36 -8.95
N GLN A 28 18.12 4.88 -9.92
CA GLN A 28 19.13 5.91 -9.67
C GLN A 28 18.53 7.22 -9.15
N ALA A 29 17.47 7.72 -9.79
CA ALA A 29 16.79 8.95 -9.38
C ALA A 29 16.16 8.79 -7.99
N ARG A 30 15.45 7.68 -7.76
CA ARG A 30 14.87 7.33 -6.45
C ARG A 30 15.95 7.23 -5.38
N GLY A 31 17.07 6.57 -5.67
CA GLY A 31 18.18 6.38 -4.74
C GLY A 31 18.85 7.68 -4.29
N ARG A 32 18.74 8.74 -5.10
CA ARG A 32 19.24 10.09 -4.79
C ARG A 32 18.20 11.00 -4.14
N VAL A 33 17.01 10.48 -3.82
CA VAL A 33 15.90 11.25 -3.24
C VAL A 33 15.37 12.33 -4.21
N ASP A 34 15.61 12.15 -5.51
CA ASP A 34 15.25 13.11 -6.55
C ASP A 34 13.93 12.72 -7.22
N ASN A 35 12.82 12.93 -6.51
CA ASN A 35 11.51 12.45 -6.94
C ASN A 35 10.98 13.18 -8.18
N VAL A 36 11.29 14.47 -8.33
CA VAL A 36 10.94 15.25 -9.53
C VAL A 36 11.53 14.61 -10.78
N ASN A 37 12.78 14.14 -10.69
CA ASN A 37 13.40 13.42 -11.79
C ASN A 37 13.03 11.92 -11.85
N ALA A 38 12.55 11.32 -10.76
CA ALA A 38 12.11 9.92 -10.75
C ALA A 38 10.74 9.73 -11.44
N ILE A 39 9.83 10.69 -11.32
CA ILE A 39 8.46 10.59 -11.87
C ILE A 39 8.46 10.35 -13.39
N PRO A 40 9.17 11.12 -14.24
CA PRO A 40 9.16 10.88 -15.68
C PRO A 40 9.66 9.48 -16.08
N TYR A 41 10.62 8.91 -15.35
CA TYR A 41 11.09 7.54 -15.61
C TYR A 41 10.05 6.50 -15.20
N PHE A 42 9.39 6.72 -14.06
CA PHE A 42 8.30 5.87 -13.60
C PHE A 42 7.14 5.88 -14.61
N ASP A 43 6.75 7.03 -15.14
CA ASP A 43 5.68 7.16 -16.13
C ASP A 43 5.97 6.36 -17.41
N ARG A 44 7.19 6.48 -17.92
CA ARG A 44 7.63 5.74 -19.11
C ARG A 44 7.68 4.23 -18.86
N LEU A 45 8.19 3.82 -17.70
CA LEU A 45 8.23 2.43 -17.28
C LEU A 45 6.82 1.85 -17.15
N ALA A 46 5.91 2.57 -16.49
CA ALA A 46 4.52 2.18 -16.31
C ALA A 46 3.79 2.07 -17.65
N ALA A 47 4.00 3.01 -18.57
CA ALA A 47 3.43 2.94 -19.92
C ALA A 47 3.92 1.70 -20.70
N GLY A 48 5.20 1.36 -20.59
CA GLY A 48 5.76 0.13 -21.17
C GLY A 48 5.13 -1.12 -20.55
N ARG A 49 5.12 -1.21 -19.22
CA ARG A 49 4.53 -2.33 -18.48
C ARG A 49 3.05 -2.51 -18.78
N TYR A 50 2.29 -1.41 -18.84
CA TYR A 50 0.87 -1.46 -19.18
C TYR A 50 0.64 -2.01 -20.59
N ARG A 51 1.44 -1.57 -21.57
CA ARG A 51 1.37 -2.08 -22.96
C ARG A 51 1.60 -3.58 -23.05
N ASP A 52 2.54 -4.10 -22.28
CA ASP A 52 2.82 -5.54 -22.25
C ASP A 52 1.72 -6.29 -21.49
N LEU A 53 1.14 -5.67 -20.46
CA LEU A 53 0.07 -6.23 -19.66
C LEU A 53 -1.21 -6.44 -20.46
N ILE A 54 -1.66 -5.43 -21.21
CA ILE A 54 -2.91 -5.52 -21.99
C ILE A 54 -2.85 -6.52 -23.15
N ARG A 55 -1.66 -7.02 -23.50
CA ARG A 55 -1.46 -8.07 -24.52
C ARG A 55 -1.61 -9.48 -23.95
N ARG A 56 -1.70 -9.63 -22.62
CA ARG A 56 -1.83 -10.94 -21.98
C ARG A 56 -3.23 -11.50 -22.22
N PRO A 57 -3.37 -12.79 -22.60
CA PRO A 57 -4.69 -13.40 -22.81
C PRO A 57 -5.62 -13.35 -21.59
N SER A 58 -5.07 -13.30 -20.39
CA SER A 58 -5.81 -13.23 -19.12
C SER A 58 -6.12 -11.81 -18.66
N PHE A 59 -5.77 -10.78 -19.43
CA PHE A 59 -6.10 -9.39 -19.09
C PHE A 59 -7.56 -9.11 -19.42
N ASP A 60 -8.30 -8.61 -18.43
CA ASP A 60 -9.72 -8.29 -18.55
C ASP A 60 -9.96 -6.80 -18.23
N PRO A 61 -10.08 -5.94 -19.25
CA PRO A 61 -10.31 -4.50 -19.05
C PRO A 61 -11.71 -4.19 -18.50
N SER A 62 -12.65 -5.14 -18.50
CA SER A 62 -14.00 -4.92 -17.98
C SER A 62 -14.04 -4.87 -16.45
N LYS A 63 -13.02 -5.41 -15.77
CA LYS A 63 -12.87 -5.31 -14.32
C LYS A 63 -12.49 -3.87 -13.95
N PRO A 64 -13.21 -3.19 -13.05
CA PRO A 64 -12.81 -1.86 -12.60
C PRO A 64 -11.56 -1.95 -11.73
N SER A 65 -10.65 -1.00 -11.90
CA SER A 65 -9.47 -0.88 -11.04
C SER A 65 -9.87 -0.25 -9.71
N ILE A 66 -9.56 -0.95 -8.62
CA ILE A 66 -9.93 -0.48 -7.27
C ILE A 66 -8.70 0.21 -6.68
N VAL A 67 -8.76 1.52 -6.45
CA VAL A 67 -7.69 2.22 -5.73
C VAL A 67 -7.71 1.74 -4.28
N THR A 68 -6.61 1.13 -3.83
CA THR A 68 -6.51 0.60 -2.47
C THR A 68 -5.52 1.40 -1.63
N SER A 69 -5.81 1.53 -0.34
CA SER A 69 -4.86 1.93 0.68
C SER A 69 -5.02 1.07 1.92
N PHE A 70 -4.07 0.17 2.15
CA PHE A 70 -4.14 -0.76 3.27
C PHE A 70 -3.23 -0.27 4.38
N GLN A 71 -3.73 -0.22 5.62
CA GLN A 71 -2.87 0.11 6.75
C GLN A 71 -1.68 -0.86 6.79
N PRO A 72 -0.45 -0.38 6.98
CA PRO A 72 0.69 -1.26 7.11
C PRO A 72 0.44 -2.32 8.18
N LYS A 73 0.70 -3.59 7.83
CA LYS A 73 0.45 -4.77 8.69
C LYS A 73 -1.02 -5.10 9.00
N SER A 74 -1.97 -4.57 8.22
CA SER A 74 -3.40 -4.94 8.29
C SER A 74 -3.80 -6.15 7.43
N GLY A 75 -2.87 -6.87 6.81
CA GLY A 75 -3.20 -7.98 5.91
C GLY A 75 -3.24 -7.61 4.42
N GLY A 76 -2.71 -6.43 4.05
CA GLY A 76 -2.72 -5.97 2.66
C GLY A 76 -2.12 -6.93 1.62
N THR A 77 -1.09 -7.71 1.96
CA THR A 77 -0.55 -8.73 1.03
C THR A 77 -1.53 -9.86 0.78
N PHE A 78 -2.25 -10.31 1.81
CA PHE A 78 -3.29 -11.33 1.67
C PHE A 78 -4.40 -10.84 0.73
N LEU A 79 -4.88 -9.60 0.96
CA LEU A 79 -5.91 -8.98 0.12
C LEU A 79 -5.46 -8.78 -1.32
N HIS A 80 -4.22 -8.33 -1.54
CA HIS A 80 -3.65 -8.21 -2.89
C HIS A 80 -3.63 -9.56 -3.61
N ASN A 81 -3.18 -10.63 -2.94
CA ASN A 81 -3.19 -11.96 -3.53
C ASN A 81 -4.61 -12.44 -3.87
N ARG A 82 -5.62 -12.08 -3.06
CA ARG A 82 -7.02 -12.35 -3.40
C ARG A 82 -7.48 -11.59 -4.65
N LEU A 83 -7.08 -10.33 -4.82
CA LEU A 83 -7.35 -9.60 -6.07
C LEU A 83 -6.74 -10.32 -7.27
N LEU A 84 -5.50 -10.81 -7.15
CA LEU A 84 -4.85 -11.58 -8.21
C LEU A 84 -5.59 -12.90 -8.52
N GLU A 85 -6.08 -13.61 -7.50
CA GLU A 85 -6.93 -14.80 -7.69
C GLU A 85 -8.25 -14.50 -8.40
N LEU A 86 -8.80 -13.32 -8.16
CA LEU A 86 -9.99 -12.82 -8.85
C LEU A 86 -9.70 -12.35 -10.29
N GLY A 87 -8.48 -12.56 -10.81
CA GLY A 87 -8.10 -12.28 -12.20
C GLY A 87 -7.60 -10.85 -12.44
N TYR A 88 -7.33 -10.07 -11.38
CA TYR A 88 -6.62 -8.81 -11.54
C TYR A 88 -5.13 -9.03 -11.83
N HIS A 89 -4.52 -8.09 -12.55
CA HIS A 89 -3.06 -8.07 -12.74
C HIS A 89 -2.39 -7.02 -11.86
N GLU A 90 -1.20 -7.33 -11.37
CA GLU A 90 -0.43 -6.33 -10.61
C GLU A 90 0.01 -5.18 -11.53
N PHE A 91 -0.31 -3.95 -11.12
CA PHE A 91 0.17 -2.73 -11.77
C PHE A 91 0.40 -1.63 -10.73
N TRP A 92 1.62 -1.09 -10.68
CA TRP A 92 1.99 -0.03 -9.75
C TRP A 92 1.65 1.34 -10.34
N TRP A 93 0.69 2.05 -9.75
CA TRP A 93 0.30 3.41 -10.15
C TRP A 93 0.93 4.52 -9.29
N CYS A 94 1.65 4.11 -8.24
CA CYS A 94 2.40 4.98 -7.36
C CYS A 94 3.62 4.24 -6.81
N PHE A 95 4.58 4.97 -6.27
CA PHE A 95 5.76 4.40 -5.62
C PHE A 95 6.11 5.12 -4.31
N PRO A 96 6.61 4.39 -3.30
CA PRO A 96 6.99 4.98 -2.02
C PRO A 96 8.34 5.70 -2.11
N HIS A 97 8.52 6.73 -1.28
CA HIS A 97 9.80 7.39 -1.07
C HIS A 97 10.83 6.41 -0.48
N VAL A 98 12.06 6.42 -1.00
CA VAL A 98 13.14 5.49 -0.61
C VAL A 98 13.51 5.51 0.86
N GLN A 99 13.38 6.67 1.51
CA GLN A 99 13.78 6.86 2.92
C GLN A 99 12.57 7.00 3.85
N CYS A 100 11.36 7.17 3.31
CA CYS A 100 10.16 7.40 4.11
C CYS A 100 8.94 6.78 3.44
N HIS A 101 8.64 5.52 3.79
CA HIS A 101 7.54 4.78 3.15
C HIS A 101 6.13 5.33 3.47
N SER A 102 6.06 6.42 4.25
CA SER A 102 4.81 7.17 4.47
C SER A 102 4.50 8.13 3.32
N TYR A 103 5.49 8.56 2.55
CA TYR A 103 5.30 9.41 1.38
C TYR A 103 5.26 8.56 0.11
N TRP A 104 4.23 8.78 -0.69
CA TRP A 104 4.01 8.09 -1.95
C TRP A 104 3.94 9.12 -3.06
N TYR A 105 4.53 8.80 -4.20
CA TYR A 105 4.49 9.63 -5.39
C TYR A 105 3.64 8.94 -6.44
N THR A 106 2.84 9.74 -7.12
CA THR A 106 2.04 9.32 -8.27
C THR A 106 2.15 10.40 -9.34
N SER A 107 1.75 10.04 -10.56
CA SER A 107 1.53 10.99 -11.64
C SER A 107 0.11 10.79 -12.17
N GLN A 108 -0.45 11.84 -12.76
CA GLN A 108 -1.73 11.75 -13.44
C GLN A 108 -1.70 10.64 -14.50
N GLN A 109 -0.64 10.57 -15.31
CA GLN A 109 -0.50 9.57 -16.38
C GLN A 109 -0.54 8.12 -15.86
N THR A 110 0.15 7.81 -14.77
CA THR A 110 0.21 6.44 -14.23
C THR A 110 -1.12 6.04 -13.58
N LEU A 111 -1.77 6.98 -12.91
CA LEU A 111 -3.10 6.77 -12.36
C LEU A 111 -4.15 6.59 -13.47
N GLU A 112 -4.11 7.38 -14.56
CA GLU A 112 -4.98 7.19 -15.72
C GLU A 112 -4.80 5.82 -16.38
N LEU A 113 -3.57 5.31 -16.48
CA LEU A 113 -3.32 3.95 -16.97
C LEU A 113 -3.93 2.91 -16.04
N TYR A 114 -3.80 3.09 -14.72
CA TYR A 114 -4.39 2.20 -13.74
C TYR A 114 -5.91 2.16 -13.85
N LEU A 115 -6.57 3.31 -13.98
CA LEU A 115 -8.03 3.42 -14.01
C LEU A 115 -8.70 2.84 -15.27
N ARG A 116 -7.92 2.38 -16.26
CA ARG A 116 -8.44 1.68 -17.45
C ARG A 116 -8.94 0.27 -17.18
N GLY A 117 -8.80 -0.24 -15.96
CA GLY A 117 -9.34 -1.53 -15.55
C GLY A 117 -8.35 -2.70 -15.63
N GLY A 118 -8.77 -3.85 -15.10
CA GLY A 118 -8.06 -5.12 -15.14
C GLY A 118 -6.85 -5.23 -14.19
N VAL A 119 -6.62 -4.23 -13.33
CA VAL A 119 -5.41 -4.14 -12.52
C VAL A 119 -5.65 -3.84 -11.04
N ALA A 120 -4.72 -4.29 -10.21
CA ALA A 120 -4.70 -4.08 -8.78
C ALA A 120 -3.31 -3.63 -8.32
N CYS A 121 -3.30 -2.73 -7.34
CA CYS A 121 -2.09 -2.30 -6.64
C CYS A 121 -2.34 -2.31 -5.15
N GLN A 122 -1.45 -2.94 -4.39
CA GLN A 122 -1.37 -2.75 -2.95
C GLN A 122 -0.63 -1.45 -2.64
N THR A 123 -1.25 -0.53 -1.89
CA THR A 123 -0.56 0.68 -1.41
C THR A 123 -0.71 0.87 0.09
N HIS A 124 0.08 1.79 0.64
CA HIS A 124 0.02 2.25 2.03
C HIS A 124 -0.16 3.78 2.09
N CYS A 125 -0.69 4.38 1.02
CA CYS A 125 -0.76 5.83 0.89
C CYS A 125 -1.62 6.46 1.99
N ARG A 126 -1.29 7.70 2.32
CA ARG A 126 -2.10 8.55 3.20
C ARG A 126 -2.94 9.48 2.32
N PRO A 127 -4.05 10.04 2.82
CA PRO A 127 -4.82 11.02 2.07
C PRO A 127 -4.10 12.38 2.11
N ASP A 128 -2.92 12.47 1.50
CA ASP A 128 -2.18 13.73 1.37
C ASP A 128 -2.75 14.58 0.21
N ALA A 129 -2.56 15.90 0.30
CA ALA A 129 -3.20 16.84 -0.63
C ALA A 129 -2.81 16.59 -2.10
N ALA A 130 -1.55 16.23 -2.38
CA ALA A 130 -1.09 15.99 -3.74
C ALA A 130 -1.71 14.72 -4.34
N LEU A 131 -1.84 13.66 -3.53
CA LEU A 131 -2.51 12.43 -3.92
C LEU A 131 -4.00 12.66 -4.14
N LEU A 132 -4.68 13.36 -3.22
CA LEU A 132 -6.11 13.66 -3.34
C LEU A 132 -6.40 14.53 -4.57
N GLU A 133 -5.55 15.50 -4.87
CA GLU A 133 -5.67 16.31 -6.09
C GLU A 133 -5.48 15.45 -7.36
N ALA A 134 -4.57 14.47 -7.35
CA ALA A 134 -4.43 13.52 -8.45
C ALA A 134 -5.68 12.62 -8.59
N PHE A 135 -6.25 12.18 -7.47
CA PHE A 135 -7.51 11.43 -7.46
C PHE A 135 -8.66 12.24 -8.07
N ASP A 136 -8.80 13.51 -7.71
CA ASP A 136 -9.86 14.37 -8.23
C ASP A 136 -9.70 14.64 -9.74
N ARG A 137 -8.47 14.94 -10.20
CA ARG A 137 -8.17 15.11 -11.63
C ARG A 137 -8.50 13.88 -12.47
N CYS A 138 -8.24 12.69 -11.92
CA CYS A 138 -8.44 11.43 -12.61
C CYS A 138 -9.85 10.84 -12.42
N GLY A 139 -10.74 11.50 -11.66
CA GLY A 139 -12.09 11.00 -11.41
C GLY A 139 -12.15 9.77 -10.52
N VAL A 140 -11.25 9.64 -9.54
CA VAL A 140 -11.31 8.56 -8.54
C VAL A 140 -12.44 8.85 -7.56
N GLU A 141 -13.57 8.16 -7.73
CA GLU A 141 -14.75 8.35 -6.89
C GLU A 141 -14.62 7.66 -5.53
N GLN A 142 -14.00 6.48 -5.48
CA GLN A 142 -13.92 5.68 -4.26
C GLN A 142 -12.55 5.06 -4.04
N ILE A 143 -12.16 4.96 -2.78
CA ILE A 143 -10.89 4.39 -2.33
C ILE A 143 -11.19 3.29 -1.32
N TRP A 144 -10.65 2.10 -1.54
CA TRP A 144 -10.76 1.01 -0.57
C TRP A 144 -9.68 1.15 0.51
N VAL A 145 -10.10 1.45 1.74
CA VAL A 145 -9.22 1.53 2.91
C VAL A 145 -9.39 0.33 3.81
N HIS A 146 -8.30 -0.39 4.08
CA HIS A 146 -8.31 -1.57 4.98
C HIS A 146 -7.59 -1.31 6.29
N LEU A 147 -8.33 -1.37 7.38
CA LEU A 147 -7.90 -1.02 8.73
C LEU A 147 -7.69 -2.24 9.62
N ARG A 148 -6.82 -2.08 10.61
CA ARG A 148 -6.58 -3.02 11.71
C ARG A 148 -6.36 -2.22 12.98
N ASN A 149 -6.73 -2.80 14.13
CA ASN A 149 -6.40 -2.24 15.42
C ASN A 149 -4.93 -1.75 15.44
N PRO A 150 -4.66 -0.44 15.67
CA PRO A 150 -3.32 0.13 15.60
C PRO A 150 -2.29 -0.59 16.45
N VAL A 151 -2.69 -1.13 17.62
CA VAL A 151 -1.79 -1.88 18.51
C VAL A 151 -1.34 -3.19 17.87
N GLU A 152 -2.27 -3.92 17.26
CA GLU A 152 -1.94 -5.17 16.58
C GLU A 152 -1.05 -4.96 15.35
N SER A 153 -1.25 -3.85 14.63
CA SER A 153 -0.38 -3.44 13.52
C SER A 153 1.03 -3.14 14.02
N ALA A 154 1.17 -2.42 15.14
CA ALA A 154 2.45 -2.13 15.77
C ALA A 154 3.18 -3.40 16.23
N ILE A 155 2.48 -4.32 16.90
CA ILE A 155 3.04 -5.62 17.27
C ILE A 155 3.42 -6.42 16.03
N SER A 156 2.58 -6.44 14.99
CA SER A 156 2.91 -7.13 13.74
C SER A 156 4.13 -6.51 13.04
N ALA A 157 4.33 -5.19 13.15
CA ALA A 157 5.51 -4.50 12.64
C ALA A 157 6.78 -4.90 13.41
N TYR A 158 6.70 -5.01 14.73
CA TYR A 158 7.81 -5.49 15.58
C TYR A 158 8.38 -6.82 15.06
N HIS A 159 7.52 -7.82 14.89
CA HIS A 159 7.91 -9.13 14.36
C HIS A 159 8.43 -9.05 12.92
N HIS A 160 7.82 -8.21 12.09
CA HIS A 160 8.25 -8.02 10.71
C HIS A 160 9.69 -7.50 10.59
N TYR A 161 10.07 -6.50 11.40
CA TYR A 161 11.42 -5.94 11.39
C TYR A 161 12.47 -6.89 11.98
N ARG A 162 12.05 -7.88 12.76
CA ARG A 162 12.90 -9.00 13.23
C ARG A 162 13.02 -10.14 12.21
N GLY A 163 12.32 -10.05 11.08
CA GLY A 163 12.37 -11.07 10.03
C GLY A 163 11.38 -12.23 10.22
N GLU A 164 10.50 -12.14 11.21
CA GLU A 164 9.53 -13.19 11.50
C GLU A 164 8.35 -13.11 10.51
N GLY A 165 7.91 -14.27 9.98
CA GLY A 165 6.80 -14.36 9.03
C GLY A 165 7.13 -13.90 7.60
N HIS A 166 8.41 -13.95 7.18
CA HIS A 166 8.82 -13.66 5.80
C HIS A 166 8.79 -14.87 4.86
N GLY A 167 8.64 -16.10 5.40
CA GLY A 167 8.78 -17.35 4.66
C GLY A 167 10.23 -17.71 4.34
N ASP A 168 10.43 -18.72 3.51
CA ASP A 168 11.75 -19.33 3.19
C ASP A 168 12.08 -19.36 1.68
N SER A 169 11.66 -18.34 0.92
CA SER A 169 11.91 -18.22 -0.53
C SER A 169 12.95 -17.16 -0.89
N VAL A 170 13.41 -17.10 -2.15
CA VAL A 170 14.26 -16.00 -2.67
C VAL A 170 13.61 -14.62 -2.46
N ALA A 171 12.28 -14.55 -2.61
CA ALA A 171 11.51 -13.36 -2.26
C ALA A 171 11.51 -13.08 -0.75
N ALA A 172 11.62 -14.11 0.11
CA ALA A 172 11.86 -13.94 1.54
C ALA A 172 13.24 -13.35 1.83
N ASP A 173 14.29 -13.72 1.10
CA ASP A 173 15.62 -13.15 1.30
C ASP A 173 15.70 -11.66 0.93
N GLU A 174 15.04 -11.25 -0.15
CA GLU A 174 14.93 -9.82 -0.50
C GLU A 174 14.09 -9.06 0.54
N ARG A 175 13.01 -9.67 1.06
CA ARG A 175 12.22 -9.10 2.16
C ARG A 175 13.03 -8.96 3.45
N ARG A 176 13.85 -9.97 3.81
CA ARG A 176 14.78 -9.92 4.94
C ARG A 176 15.81 -8.80 4.73
N ARG A 177 16.32 -8.61 3.51
CA ARG A 177 17.21 -7.50 3.15
C ARG A 177 16.54 -6.14 3.30
N GLN A 178 15.31 -5.97 2.79
CA GLN A 178 14.54 -4.73 2.91
C GLN A 178 14.22 -4.40 4.38
N ALA A 179 13.77 -5.38 5.16
CA ALA A 179 13.55 -5.22 6.59
C ALA A 179 14.84 -4.81 7.30
N ARG A 180 15.97 -5.50 7.03
CA ARG A 180 17.29 -5.13 7.58
C ARG A 180 17.70 -3.70 7.24
N ARG A 181 17.46 -3.23 6.01
CA ARG A 181 17.72 -1.84 5.60
C ARG A 181 16.82 -0.86 6.35
N ALA A 182 15.54 -1.17 6.53
CA ALA A 182 14.63 -0.35 7.34
C ALA A 182 15.08 -0.31 8.82
N THR A 183 15.47 -1.44 9.40
CA THR A 183 16.00 -1.51 10.78
C THR A 183 17.38 -0.83 10.92
N GLN A 184 18.14 -0.66 9.83
CA GLN A 184 19.37 0.14 9.82
C GLN A 184 19.07 1.65 9.85
N LEU A 185 18.01 2.09 9.16
CA LEU A 185 17.55 3.48 9.15
C LEU A 185 16.92 3.89 10.49
N PHE A 186 16.24 2.96 11.16
CA PHE A 186 15.63 3.20 12.46
C PHE A 186 16.38 2.44 13.57
N ARG A 187 17.55 2.97 13.95
CA ARG A 187 18.48 2.32 14.92
C ARG A 187 17.81 1.90 16.24
N PHE A 188 16.76 2.60 16.67
CA PHE A 188 16.00 2.25 17.87
C PHE A 188 15.30 0.88 17.74
N LEU A 189 14.79 0.51 16.55
CA LEU A 189 14.12 -0.78 16.29
C LEU A 189 15.01 -2.01 16.57
N ARG A 190 16.35 -1.86 16.64
CA ARG A 190 17.27 -2.98 16.96
C ARG A 190 17.36 -3.31 18.44
N ARG A 191 17.04 -2.36 19.33
CA ARG A 191 17.33 -2.45 20.77
C ARG A 191 16.08 -2.37 21.65
N SER A 192 14.96 -1.89 21.12
CA SER A 192 13.71 -1.84 21.86
C SER A 192 13.20 -3.25 22.16
N ASP A 193 12.79 -3.51 23.40
CA ASP A 193 11.85 -4.59 23.68
C ASP A 193 10.51 -4.31 22.98
N LYS A 194 9.61 -5.30 22.99
CA LYS A 194 8.34 -5.20 22.26
C LYS A 194 7.44 -4.08 22.80
N ASP A 195 7.44 -3.86 24.12
CA ASP A 195 6.66 -2.82 24.79
C ASP A 195 7.13 -1.42 24.40
N GLN A 196 8.45 -1.18 24.51
CA GLN A 196 9.05 0.08 24.07
C GLN A 196 8.79 0.33 22.58
N PHE A 197 8.98 -0.67 21.73
CA PHE A 197 8.71 -0.56 20.30
C PHE A 197 7.25 -0.15 20.04
N VAL A 198 6.30 -0.81 20.69
CA VAL A 198 4.87 -0.50 20.51
C VAL A 198 4.58 0.93 20.94
N ARG A 199 5.09 1.38 22.09
CA ARG A 199 4.92 2.76 22.57
C ARG A 199 5.50 3.79 21.59
N GLU A 200 6.64 3.49 20.98
CA GLU A 200 7.31 4.37 20.00
C GLU A 200 6.61 4.39 18.63
N GLN A 201 5.89 3.33 18.26
CA GLN A 201 5.26 3.21 16.93
C GLN A 201 3.76 3.51 16.93
N ILE A 202 3.09 3.44 18.07
CA ILE A 202 1.63 3.48 18.13
C ILE A 202 1.05 4.76 17.52
N ASP A 203 1.68 5.91 17.79
CA ASP A 203 1.22 7.21 17.30
C ASP A 203 1.23 7.29 15.78
N TRP A 204 2.19 6.63 15.11
CA TRP A 204 2.23 6.60 13.66
C TRP A 204 1.06 5.80 13.05
N PHE A 205 0.68 4.67 13.67
CA PHE A 205 -0.48 3.88 13.24
C PHE A 205 -1.80 4.57 13.57
N ILE A 206 -1.88 5.24 14.72
CA ILE A 206 -3.02 6.10 15.09
C ILE A 206 -3.18 7.20 14.05
N GLU A 207 -2.11 7.94 13.75
CA GLU A 207 -2.17 9.05 12.80
C GLU A 207 -2.54 8.57 11.40
N TRP A 208 -1.93 7.48 10.90
CA TRP A 208 -2.29 6.91 9.61
C TRP A 208 -3.78 6.55 9.54
N THR A 209 -4.31 5.95 10.60
CA THR A 209 -5.74 5.57 10.68
C THR A 209 -6.63 6.81 10.77
N GLY A 210 -6.28 7.75 11.64
CA GLY A 210 -7.03 8.98 11.88
C GLY A 210 -7.10 9.88 10.65
N GLN A 211 -6.07 9.89 9.80
CA GLN A 211 -6.10 10.63 8.53
C GLN A 211 -7.17 10.10 7.58
N TRP A 212 -7.27 8.78 7.40
CA TRP A 212 -8.31 8.19 6.56
C TRP A 212 -9.72 8.32 7.16
N LEU A 213 -9.85 8.18 8.49
CA LEU A 213 -11.14 8.37 9.16
C LEU A 213 -11.62 9.82 9.12
N ARG A 214 -10.70 10.79 9.24
CA ARG A 214 -11.02 12.22 9.03
C ARG A 214 -11.46 12.47 7.60
N PHE A 215 -10.72 11.96 6.61
CA PHE A 215 -11.07 12.12 5.21
C PHE A 215 -12.44 11.51 4.88
N ASP A 216 -12.77 10.33 5.42
CA ASP A 216 -14.10 9.71 5.28
C ASP A 216 -15.21 10.57 5.91
N ALA A 217 -14.96 11.18 7.07
CA ALA A 217 -15.91 12.08 7.72
C ALA A 217 -16.11 13.41 6.97
N GLU A 218 -15.03 13.95 6.39
CA GLU A 218 -15.04 15.19 5.60
C GLU A 218 -15.61 14.99 4.19
N GLN A 219 -15.45 13.79 3.62
CA GLN A 219 -15.88 13.43 2.27
C GLN A 219 -16.65 12.09 2.26
N PRO A 220 -17.87 12.04 2.84
CA PRO A 220 -18.63 10.80 2.95
C PRO A 220 -18.85 10.13 1.60
N GLY A 221 -18.59 8.82 1.54
CA GLY A 221 -18.77 8.01 0.33
C GLY A 221 -17.54 7.91 -0.57
N ARG A 222 -16.50 8.74 -0.36
CA ARG A 222 -15.20 8.61 -1.05
C ARG A 222 -14.36 7.44 -0.53
N VAL A 223 -14.64 6.93 0.67
CA VAL A 223 -13.87 5.85 1.30
C VAL A 223 -14.75 4.63 1.55
N VAL A 224 -14.30 3.47 1.11
CA VAL A 224 -14.90 2.17 1.43
C VAL A 224 -14.02 1.50 2.47
N ILE A 225 -14.47 1.47 3.73
CA ILE A 225 -13.71 0.90 4.84
C ILE A 225 -13.96 -0.61 4.97
N SER A 226 -12.89 -1.39 5.16
CA SER A 226 -12.94 -2.75 5.71
C SER A 226 -11.95 -2.95 6.85
N PHE A 227 -12.13 -4.02 7.63
CA PHE A 227 -11.42 -4.28 8.87
C PHE A 227 -10.75 -5.66 8.86
N HIS A 228 -9.56 -5.78 9.46
CA HIS A 228 -8.79 -7.03 9.53
C HIS A 228 -9.58 -8.21 10.12
N ARG A 229 -10.49 -7.96 11.06
CA ARG A 229 -11.36 -9.03 11.61
C ARG A 229 -12.31 -9.64 10.58
N GLU A 230 -12.68 -8.90 9.52
CA GLU A 230 -13.50 -9.41 8.43
C GLU A 230 -12.73 -10.43 7.57
N LEU A 231 -11.40 -10.55 7.74
CA LEU A 231 -10.60 -11.59 7.10
C LEU A 231 -10.89 -13.00 7.63
N ALA A 232 -11.73 -13.14 8.68
CA ALA A 232 -12.29 -14.43 9.07
C ALA A 232 -13.26 -14.99 8.02
N ASP A 233 -13.93 -14.12 7.25
CA ASP A 233 -14.71 -14.47 6.06
C ASP A 233 -14.33 -13.49 4.91
N PRO A 234 -13.19 -13.73 4.26
CA PRO A 234 -12.68 -12.82 3.25
C PRO A 234 -13.59 -12.75 2.02
N GLN A 235 -14.35 -13.81 1.71
CA GLN A 235 -15.29 -13.79 0.59
C GLN A 235 -16.45 -12.83 0.87
N GLN A 236 -17.03 -12.90 2.07
CA GLN A 236 -18.10 -11.97 2.47
C GLN A 236 -17.61 -10.53 2.50
N MET A 237 -16.42 -10.28 3.04
CA MET A 237 -15.81 -8.95 3.06
C MET A 237 -15.61 -8.40 1.64
N LEU A 238 -15.01 -9.19 0.74
CA LEU A 238 -14.78 -8.78 -0.64
C LEU A 238 -16.09 -8.50 -1.38
N ASN A 239 -17.11 -9.36 -1.23
CA ASN A 239 -18.42 -9.12 -1.82
C ASN A 239 -19.03 -7.78 -1.37
N ARG A 240 -18.91 -7.43 -0.08
CA ARG A 240 -19.38 -6.14 0.45
C ARG A 240 -18.62 -4.96 -0.15
N VAL A 241 -17.29 -5.05 -0.18
CA VAL A 241 -16.43 -3.98 -0.72
C VAL A 241 -16.71 -3.79 -2.21
N PHE A 242 -16.67 -4.85 -3.01
CA PHE A 242 -16.84 -4.80 -4.46
C PHE A 242 -18.20 -4.23 -4.90
N ARG A 243 -19.27 -4.49 -4.14
CA ARG A 243 -20.58 -3.88 -4.40
C ARG A 243 -20.56 -2.35 -4.32
N GLN A 244 -19.71 -1.75 -3.47
CA GLN A 244 -19.57 -0.30 -3.41
C GLN A 244 -18.96 0.24 -4.72
N PHE A 245 -18.03 -0.52 -5.31
CA PHE A 245 -17.42 -0.23 -6.61
C PHE A 245 -18.27 -0.68 -7.81
N GLY A 246 -19.57 -0.96 -7.62
CA GLY A 246 -20.47 -1.38 -8.69
C GLY A 246 -20.21 -2.79 -9.26
N VAL A 247 -19.43 -3.63 -8.56
CA VAL A 247 -19.17 -5.02 -8.98
C VAL A 247 -20.09 -5.96 -8.19
N GLU A 248 -21.07 -6.54 -8.88
CA GLU A 248 -22.09 -7.40 -8.25
C GLU A 248 -21.50 -8.71 -7.69
N SER A 249 -20.53 -9.29 -8.40
CA SER A 249 -19.85 -10.54 -8.03
C SER A 249 -18.39 -10.52 -8.46
N PRO A 250 -17.43 -10.38 -7.51
CA PRO A 250 -16.00 -10.42 -7.84
C PRO A 250 -15.53 -11.76 -8.41
N GLY A 251 -16.28 -12.84 -8.13
CA GLY A 251 -15.84 -14.23 -8.29
C GLY A 251 -15.61 -14.91 -6.94
N ARG A 252 -15.12 -16.15 -6.97
CA ARG A 252 -14.79 -16.93 -5.77
C ARG A 252 -13.28 -16.93 -5.54
N ILE A 253 -12.87 -16.68 -4.30
CA ILE A 253 -11.48 -16.85 -3.85
C ILE A 253 -11.28 -18.24 -3.27
N THR A 254 -10.04 -18.73 -3.29
CA THR A 254 -9.71 -19.97 -2.57
C THR A 254 -9.56 -19.63 -1.08
N PRO A 255 -10.16 -20.37 -0.13
CA PRO A 255 -10.01 -20.06 1.29
C PRO A 255 -8.60 -20.37 1.84
N SER A 256 -7.79 -21.13 1.11
CA SER A 256 -6.43 -21.50 1.53
C SER A 256 -5.44 -20.34 1.37
N PRO A 257 -4.48 -20.19 2.31
CA PRO A 257 -3.28 -19.38 2.11
C PRO A 257 -2.64 -19.65 0.74
N ALA A 258 -2.48 -18.60 -0.06
CA ALA A 258 -1.60 -18.66 -1.23
C ALA A 258 -0.14 -18.80 -0.75
N ALA A 259 0.73 -19.40 -1.55
CA ALA A 259 2.16 -19.57 -1.21
C ALA A 259 2.87 -18.23 -0.88
N ASN A 260 2.33 -17.11 -1.37
CA ASN A 260 2.84 -15.76 -1.14
C ASN A 260 2.17 -15.03 0.03
N ASP A 261 1.18 -15.65 0.69
CA ASP A 261 0.55 -15.07 1.87
C ASP A 261 1.52 -15.09 3.05
N ARG A 262 1.57 -13.97 3.78
CA ARG A 262 2.55 -13.72 4.84
C ARG A 262 1.90 -13.94 6.20
N PHE A 263 1.89 -15.17 6.67
CA PHE A 263 1.38 -15.50 8.00
C PHE A 263 2.51 -15.60 9.02
N ARG A 264 2.23 -15.12 10.23
CA ARG A 264 3.07 -15.44 11.40
C ARG A 264 2.68 -16.85 11.88
N PRO A 265 3.64 -17.67 12.36
CA PRO A 265 3.36 -19.00 12.88
C PRO A 265 2.35 -18.98 14.05
N ASN A 266 2.43 -17.93 14.89
CA ASN A 266 1.51 -17.71 16.01
C ASN A 266 0.69 -16.44 15.75
N PRO A 267 -0.55 -16.55 15.23
CA PRO A 267 -1.41 -15.40 15.02
C PRO A 267 -1.77 -14.75 16.37
N LEU A 268 -1.82 -13.41 16.39
CA LEU A 268 -2.29 -12.66 17.56
C LEU A 268 -3.75 -13.05 17.81
N ARG A 269 -4.02 -13.66 18.96
CA ARG A 269 -5.40 -13.92 19.42
C ARG A 269 -5.96 -12.72 20.18
N ASN A 270 -5.13 -12.05 20.97
CA ASN A 270 -5.46 -10.85 21.72
C ASN A 270 -4.15 -10.12 22.07
N TRP A 271 -4.01 -8.88 21.58
CA TRP A 271 -2.80 -8.09 21.76
C TRP A 271 -2.46 -7.80 23.23
N ARG A 272 -3.44 -7.90 24.14
CA ARG A 272 -3.22 -7.70 25.59
C ARG A 272 -2.34 -8.77 26.22
N HIS A 273 -2.18 -9.93 25.59
CA HIS A 273 -1.22 -10.94 26.06
C HIS A 273 0.20 -10.68 25.59
N ASP A 274 0.37 -9.77 24.63
CA ASP A 274 1.66 -9.50 24.03
C ASP A 274 2.42 -8.37 24.74
N VAL A 275 1.74 -7.43 25.36
CA VAL A 275 2.36 -6.24 25.97
C VAL A 275 2.01 -6.13 27.46
N ASP A 276 2.87 -5.49 28.23
CA ASP A 276 2.70 -5.28 29.66
C ASP A 276 1.51 -4.37 29.98
N GLY A 277 1.02 -4.42 31.23
CA GLY A 277 -0.15 -3.64 31.64
C GLY A 277 0.04 -2.12 31.57
N ALA A 278 1.28 -1.61 31.64
CA ALA A 278 1.56 -0.18 31.50
C ALA A 278 1.45 0.26 30.04
N THR A 279 1.95 -0.55 29.10
CA THR A 279 1.81 -0.38 27.65
C THR A 279 0.34 -0.47 27.27
N GLN A 280 -0.40 -1.43 27.80
CA GLN A 280 -1.85 -1.55 27.56
C GLN A 280 -2.55 -0.23 27.91
N ARG A 281 -2.41 0.27 29.14
CA ARG A 281 -3.04 1.54 29.56
C ARG A 281 -2.60 2.73 28.71
N PHE A 282 -1.31 2.79 28.36
CA PHE A 282 -0.76 3.84 27.51
C PHE A 282 -1.43 3.85 26.12
N VAL A 283 -1.43 2.72 25.42
CA VAL A 283 -1.97 2.64 24.06
C VAL A 283 -3.49 2.79 24.04
N GLU A 284 -4.20 2.23 25.02
CA GLU A 284 -5.66 2.38 25.12
C GLU A 284 -6.07 3.83 25.28
N LYS A 285 -5.36 4.58 26.15
CA LYS A 285 -5.59 6.01 26.32
C LYS A 285 -5.37 6.77 25.02
N ARG A 286 -4.19 6.61 24.39
CA ARG A 286 -3.83 7.30 23.14
C ARG A 286 -4.82 7.03 22.01
N ILE A 287 -5.22 5.77 21.84
CA ILE A 287 -6.16 5.37 20.80
C ILE A 287 -7.54 5.98 21.02
N ARG A 288 -8.06 5.93 22.27
CA ARG A 288 -9.37 6.50 22.57
C ARG A 288 -9.38 8.01 22.39
N GLU A 289 -8.35 8.71 22.87
CA GLU A 289 -8.22 10.15 22.69
C GLU A 289 -8.22 10.58 21.22
N SER A 290 -7.57 9.81 20.35
CA SER A 290 -7.40 10.19 18.94
C SER A 290 -8.50 9.67 18.02
N LEU A 291 -9.09 8.51 18.29
CA LEU A 291 -9.94 7.80 17.34
C LEU A 291 -11.38 7.59 17.81
N ALA A 292 -11.70 7.73 19.10
CA ALA A 292 -13.04 7.41 19.61
C ALA A 292 -14.17 8.31 19.06
N ALA A 293 -13.83 9.47 18.51
CA ALA A 293 -14.78 10.37 17.88
C ALA A 293 -15.32 9.85 16.53
N PHE A 294 -14.65 8.87 15.90
CA PHE A 294 -15.06 8.36 14.59
C PHE A 294 -16.03 7.18 14.73
N PRO A 295 -17.15 7.14 13.97
CA PRO A 295 -18.11 6.02 14.03
C PRO A 295 -17.48 4.65 13.74
N ALA A 296 -16.44 4.60 12.92
CA ALA A 296 -15.70 3.37 12.61
C ALA A 296 -14.90 2.80 13.80
N PHE A 297 -14.69 3.58 14.86
CA PHE A 297 -13.85 3.22 15.99
C PHE A 297 -14.27 1.93 16.68
N GLU A 298 -15.56 1.79 17.01
CA GLU A 298 -16.07 0.59 17.70
C GLU A 298 -15.76 -0.66 16.89
N ARG A 299 -15.90 -0.60 15.56
CA ARG A 299 -15.59 -1.73 14.68
C ARG A 299 -14.10 -2.01 14.54
N LEU A 300 -13.25 -1.00 14.72
CA LEU A 300 -11.80 -1.12 14.68
C LEU A 300 -11.22 -1.67 15.99
N TRP A 301 -11.84 -1.29 17.10
CA TRP A 301 -11.32 -1.51 18.45
C TRP A 301 -11.78 -2.83 19.08
N SER A 302 -13.01 -3.27 18.79
CA SER A 302 -13.57 -4.54 19.24
C SER A 302 -12.97 -5.75 18.51
#